data_AF-A0A2G9ZY84-F1
#
_entry.id   AF-A0A2G9ZY84-F1
#
_cell.length_a   1.000
_cell.length_b   1.000
_cell.length_c   1.000
_cell.angle_alpha   90.00
_cell.angle_beta   90.00
_cell.angle_gamma   90.00
#
_symmetry.space_group_name_H-M   'P 1'
#
loop_
_entity.id
_entity.type
_entity.pdbx_description
1 polymer ?
#
loop_
_entity_poly.entity_id
_entity_poly.type
_entity_poly.pdbx_seq_one_letter_code
_entity_poly.pdbx_strand_id
1 'polypeptide(L)'
;MKLAIGNSVAVKPGTIDPDFDVDISGWRGRIEEIDREFVLIRWDSPTLKQMPKKLIIDCENENLDWEVMNLYKNDVEITTERDSKTDTAKMAMQIKLQIMGDPLLNDDDDDDDD
;
A
#
# COMPACT_ATOMS: atom_id res chain seq x y z
N MET A 1 15.66 18.76 0.08
CA MET A 1 14.23 18.87 0.45
C MET A 1 13.97 17.85 1.55
N LYS A 2 13.25 18.20 2.62
CA LYS A 2 13.06 17.30 3.79
C LYS A 2 11.68 16.64 3.69
N LEU A 3 11.60 15.34 3.98
CA LEU A 3 10.32 14.61 4.04
C LEU A 3 9.44 15.17 5.18
N ALA A 4 8.15 15.32 4.90
CA ALA A 4 7.14 15.75 5.85
C ALA A 4 5.83 14.98 5.63
N ILE A 5 5.03 14.83 6.69
CA ILE A 5 3.68 14.25 6.61
C ILE A 5 2.87 15.02 5.58
N GLY A 6 2.16 14.29 4.72
CA GLY A 6 1.38 14.83 3.62
C GLY A 6 2.14 15.02 2.30
N ASN A 7 3.48 14.92 2.29
CA ASN A 7 4.24 14.90 1.04
C ASN A 7 3.89 13.65 0.23
N SER A 8 3.78 13.81 -1.08
CA SER A 8 3.75 12.68 -2.00
C SER A 8 5.18 12.23 -2.29
N VAL A 9 5.39 10.91 -2.30
CA VAL A 9 6.67 10.29 -2.59
C VAL A 9 6.53 9.19 -3.64
N ALA A 10 7.59 8.96 -4.39
CA ALA A 10 7.76 7.82 -5.28
C ALA A 10 8.85 6.91 -4.74
N VAL A 11 8.64 5.60 -4.86
CA VAL A 11 9.63 4.58 -4.53
C VAL A 11 10.69 4.55 -5.62
N LYS A 12 11.96 4.52 -5.21
CA LYS A 12 13.11 4.53 -6.13
C LYS A 12 13.24 3.20 -6.89
N PRO A 13 13.95 3.20 -8.03
CA PRO A 13 14.22 1.98 -8.77
C PRO A 13 15.00 0.94 -7.96
N GLY A 14 14.59 -0.32 -8.05
CA GLY A 14 15.24 -1.47 -7.41
C GLY A 14 14.77 -1.77 -5.99
N THR A 15 13.78 -1.03 -5.47
CA THR A 15 13.18 -1.35 -4.16
C THR A 15 12.22 -2.53 -4.31
N ILE A 16 12.49 -3.58 -3.56
CA ILE A 16 11.69 -4.80 -3.53
C ILE A 16 10.93 -4.86 -2.22
N ASP A 17 9.65 -5.22 -2.30
CA ASP A 17 8.83 -5.56 -1.15
C ASP A 17 9.39 -6.81 -0.45
N PRO A 18 9.80 -6.72 0.83
CA PRO A 18 10.37 -7.86 1.54
C PRO A 18 9.37 -8.98 1.82
N ASP A 19 8.06 -8.68 1.83
CA ASP A 19 7.03 -9.65 2.21
C ASP A 19 6.68 -10.57 1.02
N PHE A 20 6.59 -10.00 -0.18
CA PHE A 20 6.10 -10.71 -1.37
C PHE A 20 7.06 -10.73 -2.58
N ASP A 21 8.29 -10.23 -2.44
CA ASP A 21 9.31 -10.17 -3.50
C ASP A 21 8.81 -9.44 -4.77
N VAL A 22 7.98 -8.42 -4.57
CA VAL A 22 7.39 -7.61 -5.65
C VAL A 22 8.24 -6.35 -5.87
N ASP A 23 8.57 -6.06 -7.13
CA ASP A 23 9.17 -4.77 -7.50
C ASP A 23 8.14 -3.65 -7.35
N ILE A 24 8.36 -2.80 -6.36
CA ILE A 24 7.52 -1.63 -6.05
C ILE A 24 8.13 -0.33 -6.58
N SER A 25 9.14 -0.41 -7.45
CA SER A 25 9.74 0.75 -8.11
C SER A 25 8.68 1.62 -8.78
N GLY A 26 8.75 2.93 -8.51
CA GLY A 26 7.83 3.90 -9.10
C GLY A 26 6.43 3.90 -8.51
N TRP A 27 6.11 3.02 -7.54
CA TRP A 27 4.90 3.15 -6.75
C TRP A 27 4.92 4.48 -6.01
N ARG A 28 3.74 5.08 -5.83
CA ARG A 28 3.64 6.40 -5.21
C ARG A 28 2.52 6.43 -4.20
N GLY A 29 2.71 7.31 -3.23
CA GLY A 29 1.75 7.49 -2.16
C GLY A 29 2.07 8.73 -1.36
N ARG A 30 1.35 8.89 -0.26
CA ARG A 30 1.47 10.02 0.64
C ARG A 30 1.97 9.58 1.99
N ILE A 31 2.92 10.33 2.53
CA ILE A 31 3.45 10.07 3.87
C ILE A 31 2.35 10.33 4.90
N GLU A 32 2.00 9.31 5.68
CA GLU A 32 1.09 9.41 6.82
C GLU A 32 1.86 9.58 8.12
N GLU A 33 2.98 8.87 8.27
CA GLU A 33 3.82 8.90 9.47
C GLU A 33 5.30 8.97 9.12
N ILE A 34 6.08 9.54 10.03
CA ILE A 34 7.54 9.64 9.91
C ILE A 34 8.15 9.20 11.25
N ASP A 35 8.98 8.17 11.20
CA ASP A 35 9.85 7.77 12.31
C ASP A 35 11.31 8.15 12.01
N ARG A 36 12.30 7.58 12.72
CA ARG A 36 13.73 7.89 12.60
C ARG A 36 14.26 7.62 11.21
N GLU A 37 14.11 6.40 10.72
CA GLU A 37 14.63 5.94 9.43
C GLU A 37 13.54 5.59 8.42
N PHE A 38 12.30 5.48 8.88
CA PHE A 38 11.16 5.02 8.09
C PHE A 38 10.13 6.12 7.83
N VAL A 39 9.34 5.90 6.80
CA VAL A 39 8.10 6.61 6.52
C VAL A 39 7.00 5.59 6.26
N LEU A 40 5.84 5.80 6.85
CA LEU A 40 4.62 5.08 6.50
C LEU A 40 3.97 5.81 5.33
N ILE A 41 3.75 5.11 4.24
CA ILE A 41 3.18 5.64 3.01
C ILE A 41 1.83 4.98 2.81
N ARG A 42 0.77 5.77 2.61
CA ARG A 42 -0.47 5.28 2.02
C ARG A 42 -0.38 5.42 0.51
N TRP A 43 -0.58 4.33 -0.22
CA TRP A 43 -0.52 4.33 -1.67
C TRP A 43 -1.62 5.20 -2.28
N ASP A 44 -1.31 5.91 -3.37
CA ASP A 44 -2.30 6.71 -4.06
C ASP A 44 -3.21 5.84 -4.96
N SER A 45 -4.34 6.39 -5.41
CA SER A 45 -5.33 5.64 -6.19
C SER A 45 -4.76 5.05 -7.50
N PRO A 46 -3.86 5.71 -8.26
CA PRO A 46 -3.18 5.04 -9.38
C PRO A 46 -2.36 3.83 -8.95
N THR A 47 -1.61 3.90 -7.85
CA THR A 47 -0.82 2.77 -7.34
C THR A 47 -1.72 1.64 -6.84
N LEU A 48 -2.79 1.95 -6.11
CA LEU A 48 -3.76 0.93 -5.71
C LEU A 48 -4.41 0.24 -6.92
N LYS A 49 -4.78 1.01 -7.95
CA LYS A 49 -5.42 0.49 -9.16
C LYS A 49 -4.53 -0.46 -9.98
N GLN A 50 -3.22 -0.21 -10.00
CA GLN A 50 -2.26 -1.06 -10.72
C GLN A 50 -1.76 -2.25 -9.88
N MET A 51 -2.04 -2.25 -8.58
CA MET A 51 -1.61 -3.30 -7.67
C MET A 51 -2.17 -4.66 -8.13
N PRO A 52 -1.34 -5.71 -8.25
CA PRO A 52 -1.84 -7.03 -8.63
C PRO A 52 -2.90 -7.51 -7.65
N LYS A 53 -4.05 -7.98 -8.15
CA LYS A 53 -5.14 -8.53 -7.32
C LYS A 53 -4.64 -9.61 -6.36
N LYS A 54 -3.72 -10.47 -6.83
CA LYS A 54 -3.14 -11.54 -6.00
C LYS A 54 -2.41 -10.97 -4.78
N LEU A 55 -1.64 -9.89 -4.95
CA LEU A 55 -0.92 -9.25 -3.85
C LEU A 55 -1.89 -8.71 -2.78
N ILE A 56 -2.99 -8.10 -3.21
CA ILE A 56 -4.04 -7.62 -2.30
C ILE A 56 -4.64 -8.80 -1.51
N ILE A 57 -4.99 -9.90 -2.19
CA ILE A 57 -5.54 -11.10 -1.53
C ILE A 57 -4.52 -11.72 -0.57
N ASP A 58 -3.24 -11.81 -0.97
CA ASP A 58 -2.19 -12.33 -0.11
C ASP A 58 -2.02 -11.45 1.15
N CYS A 59 -2.05 -10.13 1.00
CA CYS A 59 -2.06 -9.21 2.15
C CYS A 59 -3.26 -9.46 3.07
N GLU A 60 -4.47 -9.58 2.54
CA GLU A 60 -5.68 -9.84 3.33
C GLU A 60 -5.57 -11.16 4.11
N ASN A 61 -5.11 -12.22 3.44
CA ASN A 61 -4.92 -13.54 4.06
C ASN A 61 -3.84 -13.56 5.16
N GLU A 62 -2.85 -12.67 5.06
CA GLU A 62 -1.77 -12.49 6.06
C GLU A 62 -2.09 -11.40 7.09
N ASN A 63 -3.31 -10.84 7.08
CA ASN A 63 -3.76 -9.73 7.93
C ASN A 63 -2.84 -8.49 7.82
N LEU A 64 -2.35 -8.20 6.61
CA LEU A 64 -1.54 -7.04 6.26
C LEU A 64 -2.39 -5.98 5.55
N ASP A 65 -2.21 -4.70 5.91
CA ASP A 65 -2.86 -3.58 5.24
C ASP A 65 -2.15 -3.26 3.91
N TRP A 66 -2.70 -3.74 2.79
CA TRP A 66 -2.20 -3.51 1.44
C TRP A 66 -2.29 -2.03 0.99
N GLU A 67 -3.01 -1.17 1.72
CA GLU A 67 -3.10 0.25 1.39
C GLU A 67 -1.86 1.04 1.83
N VAL A 68 -1.05 0.49 2.75
CA VAL A 68 0.09 1.19 3.35
C VAL A 68 1.37 0.37 3.32
N MET A 69 2.53 1.03 3.44
CA MET A 69 3.81 0.37 3.60
C MET A 69 4.83 1.25 4.34
N ASN A 70 5.63 0.63 5.21
CA ASN A 70 6.79 1.27 5.81
C ASN A 70 8.02 1.10 4.90
N LEU A 71 8.62 2.21 4.48
CA LEU A 71 9.85 2.19 3.69
C LEU A 71 10.94 3.05 4.32
N TYR A 72 12.20 2.73 4.04
CA TYR A 72 13.30 3.60 4.45
C TYR A 72 13.16 4.96 3.74
N LYS A 73 13.48 6.04 4.45
CA LYS A 73 13.54 7.40 3.91
C LYS A 73 14.44 7.50 2.67
N ASN A 74 15.45 6.65 2.59
CA ASN A 74 16.39 6.62 1.47
C ASN A 74 15.86 5.88 0.24
N ASP A 75 14.78 5.12 0.36
CA ASP A 75 14.18 4.36 -0.75
C ASP A 75 13.11 5.15 -1.48
N VAL A 76 12.86 6.39 -1.04
CA VAL A 76 11.83 7.26 -1.63
C VAL A 76 12.37 8.62 -2.02
N GLU A 77 11.67 9.26 -2.94
CA GLU A 77 11.91 10.62 -3.37
C GLU A 77 10.61 11.43 -3.45
N ILE A 78 10.68 12.73 -3.13
CA ILE A 78 9.50 13.61 -3.21
C ILE A 78 9.04 13.71 -4.65
N THR A 79 7.74 13.58 -4.85
CA THR A 79 7.07 13.72 -6.15
C THR A 79 5.85 14.64 -6.03
N THR A 80 5.30 15.05 -7.17
CA THR A 80 3.99 15.70 -7.22
C THR A 80 2.88 14.70 -6.92
N GLU A 81 1.86 15.15 -6.21
CA GLU A 81 0.64 14.39 -5.99
C GLU A 81 -0.08 14.07 -7.31
N ARG A 82 -0.73 12.90 -7.37
CA ARG A 82 -1.50 12.44 -8.54
C ARG A 82 -3.00 12.47 -8.31
N ASP A 83 -3.43 12.50 -7.06
CA ASP A 83 -4.83 12.39 -6.65
C ASP A 83 -5.10 13.06 -5.29
N SER A 84 -6.36 12.99 -4.85
CA SER A 84 -6.77 13.41 -3.50
C SER A 84 -6.92 12.20 -2.56
N LYS A 85 -6.88 12.45 -1.24
CA LYS A 85 -7.20 11.42 -0.23
C LYS A 85 -8.57 10.77 -0.43
N THR A 86 -9.53 11.53 -0.97
CA THR A 86 -10.87 11.03 -1.29
C THR A 86 -10.84 10.03 -2.45
N ASP A 87 -9.98 10.26 -3.46
CA ASP A 87 -9.83 9.33 -4.58
C ASP A 87 -9.14 8.05 -4.13
N THR A 88 -8.12 8.17 -3.28
CA THR A 88 -7.46 7.03 -2.62
C THR A 88 -8.47 6.16 -1.87
N ALA A 89 -9.26 6.76 -0.96
CA ALA A 89 -10.25 6.03 -0.16
C ALA A 89 -11.33 5.36 -1.03
N LYS A 90 -11.80 6.04 -2.09
CA LYS A 90 -12.75 5.45 -3.04
C LYS A 90 -12.18 4.26 -3.79
N MET A 91 -10.91 4.34 -4.22
CA MET A 91 -10.24 3.25 -4.91
C MET A 91 -10.07 2.05 -3.98
N ALA A 92 -9.62 2.29 -2.74
CA ALA A 92 -9.47 1.26 -1.74
C ALA A 92 -10.79 0.51 -1.48
N MET A 93 -11.87 1.26 -1.23
CA MET A 93 -13.21 0.70 -1.06
C MET A 93 -13.68 -0.10 -2.29
N GLN A 94 -13.41 0.42 -3.50
CA GLN A 94 -13.77 -0.26 -4.74
C GLN A 94 -13.05 -1.61 -4.87
N ILE A 95 -11.75 -1.65 -4.57
CA ILE A 95 -10.95 -2.88 -4.61
C ILE A 95 -11.45 -3.88 -3.55
N LYS A 96 -11.71 -3.42 -2.31
CA LYS A 96 -12.25 -4.28 -1.25
C LYS A 96 -13.58 -4.93 -1.66
N LEU A 97 -14.47 -4.17 -2.31
CA LEU A 97 -15.72 -4.71 -2.85
C LEU A 97 -15.50 -5.69 -4.02
N GLN A 98 -14.41 -5.55 -4.79
CA GLN A 98 -14.08 -6.44 -5.92
C GLN A 98 -13.48 -7.78 -5.49
N ILE A 99 -12.81 -7.83 -4.34
CA ILE A 99 -12.21 -9.06 -3.81
C ILE A 99 -13.13 -9.79 -2.83
N MET A 100 -14.23 -9.16 -2.40
CA MET A 100 -15.23 -9.79 -1.53
C MET A 100 -15.81 -11.04 -2.20
N GLY A 101 -15.67 -12.19 -1.54
CA GLY A 101 -16.10 -13.49 -2.07
C GLY A 101 -15.18 -14.05 -3.17
N ASP A 102 -13.95 -13.55 -3.30
CA ASP A 102 -12.94 -14.19 -4.13
C ASP A 102 -12.57 -15.56 -3.53
N PRO A 103 -12.55 -16.65 -4.32
CA PRO A 103 -12.25 -17.99 -3.81
C PRO A 103 -10.81 -18.17 -3.30
N LEU A 104 -9.92 -17.20 -3.52
CA LEU A 104 -8.57 -17.18 -2.97
C LEU A 104 -8.46 -16.40 -1.65
N LEU A 105 -9.49 -15.65 -1.29
CA LEU A 105 -9.59 -15.04 0.03
C LEU A 105 -9.89 -16.15 1.04
N ASN A 106 -9.13 -16.21 2.14
CA ASN A 106 -9.44 -17.11 3.23
C ASN A 106 -10.78 -16.65 3.84
N ASP A 107 -11.72 -17.58 4.02
CA ASP A 107 -12.90 -17.32 4.82
C ASP A 107 -12.40 -17.21 6.27
N ASP A 108 -12.58 -16.05 6.91
CA ASP A 108 -12.26 -15.80 8.33
C ASP A 108 -13.12 -16.66 9.31
N ASP A 109 -13.64 -17.80 8.87
CA ASP A 109 -14.61 -18.65 9.59
C ASP A 109 -13.96 -19.75 10.47
N ASP A 110 -12.63 -19.74 10.65
CA ASP A 110 -11.94 -20.64 11.58
C ASP A 110 -11.16 -19.82 12.63
N ASP A 111 -11.86 -19.30 13.65
CA ASP A 111 -11.39 -19.28 15.06
C ASP A 111 -12.30 -18.38 15.93
N ASP A 112 -13.31 -18.98 16.55
CA ASP A 112 -13.78 -18.64 17.91
C ASP A 112 -14.74 -19.75 18.41
N ASP A 113 -14.23 -20.99 18.49
CA ASP A 113 -14.80 -22.06 19.32
C ASP A 113 -13.68 -22.56 20.26
N ASP A 114 -13.52 -21.90 21.42
CA ASP A 114 -12.89 -22.44 22.64
C ASP A 114 -13.56 -21.85 23.90
#